data_AF-A0A938X3M4-F1
#
_entry.id   AF-A0A938X3M4-F1
#
_cell.length_a   1.000
_cell.length_b   1.000
_cell.length_c   1.000
_cell.angle_alpha   90.00
_cell.angle_beta   90.00
_cell.angle_gamma   90.00
#
_symmetry.space_group_name_H-M   'P 1'
#
loop_
_entity.id
_entity.type
_entity.pdbx_description
1 polymer ?
#
loop_
_entity_poly.entity_id
_entity_poly.type
_entity_poly.pdbx_seq_one_letter_code
_entity_poly.pdbx_strand_id
1 'polypeptide(L)'
;MENGSKKMNKSSLLILIIVGVIVLAVVGYGIWQTMGKGTGSSSSSALTVSGALELNEENLEGRWICTGETVAHELTFSKEQKLSYQKFETGNEMPVLSTTDDTYKIEGNTLTLSISVLTGDISETCQASLTKDTLTLTGTGESPSHFAGTYRRTEPEESSSTAESNLSEPESSASPESSSPLESSSKPQNDQWKPVYISYIESLHSDEWQNFKLINLDGDSIPELYIEGSTTAQGNLICTYSNGKMVSENLRSGITKYNEGSNRLHVRSGNMGLYFDTIYSIQNGAFMQLHSGQFELRDPYGTSYEENDTNYQYTWDGKQILKAEYDQKLNQEVGSGKAAYEAMITKSEVITKIANW
;
A
#
# COMPACT_ATOMS: atom_id res chain seq x y z
N MET A 1 49.45 -28.06 -41.48
CA MET A 1 49.72 -28.99 -40.36
C MET A 1 50.22 -28.14 -39.21
N GLU A 2 49.61 -28.09 -38.03
CA GLU A 2 48.41 -28.82 -37.55
C GLU A 2 47.68 -27.99 -36.47
N ASN A 3 46.39 -28.23 -36.26
CA ASN A 3 45.54 -27.41 -35.38
C ASN A 3 45.85 -27.62 -33.89
N GLY A 4 46.17 -26.54 -33.18
CA GLY A 4 46.13 -26.50 -31.71
C GLY A 4 44.69 -26.39 -31.21
N SER A 5 44.04 -27.53 -30.92
CA SER A 5 42.66 -27.57 -30.43
C SER A 5 42.51 -26.90 -29.05
N LYS A 6 41.91 -25.71 -29.01
CA LYS A 6 41.59 -25.01 -27.76
C LYS A 6 40.30 -25.60 -27.17
N LYS A 7 40.46 -26.55 -26.25
CA LYS A 7 39.40 -27.26 -25.54
C LYS A 7 38.48 -26.27 -24.80
N MET A 8 37.30 -25.99 -25.36
CA MET A 8 36.30 -25.11 -24.75
C MET A 8 35.58 -25.82 -23.59
N ASN A 9 35.42 -25.11 -22.48
CA ASN A 9 34.67 -25.59 -21.32
C ASN A 9 33.16 -25.59 -21.62
N LYS A 10 32.42 -26.56 -21.07
CA LYS A 10 30.98 -26.81 -21.36
C LYS A 10 30.00 -25.78 -20.77
N SER A 11 30.38 -24.50 -20.72
CA SER A 11 29.54 -23.39 -20.23
C SER A 11 29.17 -22.38 -21.32
N SER A 12 29.55 -22.62 -22.58
CA SER A 12 29.30 -21.74 -23.73
C SER A 12 28.43 -22.39 -24.81
N LEU A 13 27.54 -23.32 -24.42
CA LEU A 13 26.60 -24.00 -25.34
C LEU A 13 25.15 -23.99 -24.82
N LEU A 14 24.79 -22.96 -24.04
CA LEU A 14 23.39 -22.70 -23.63
C LEU A 14 22.91 -21.27 -23.94
N ILE A 15 23.75 -20.45 -24.58
CA ILE A 15 23.42 -19.08 -25.02
C ILE A 15 23.29 -19.07 -26.55
N LEU A 16 22.38 -19.90 -27.09
CA LEU A 16 22.02 -19.90 -28.51
C LEU A 16 20.67 -20.59 -28.82
N ILE A 17 19.78 -20.75 -27.83
CA ILE A 17 18.44 -21.35 -28.01
C ILE A 17 17.29 -20.39 -27.65
N ILE A 18 17.54 -19.26 -26.97
CA ILE A 18 16.52 -18.26 -26.60
C ILE A 18 16.56 -17.01 -27.52
N VAL A 19 16.93 -17.22 -28.80
CA VAL A 19 16.77 -16.21 -29.88
C VAL A 19 15.95 -16.80 -31.05
N GLY A 20 15.47 -18.05 -30.91
CA GLY A 20 14.81 -18.83 -31.95
C GLY A 20 13.28 -18.94 -31.86
N VAL A 21 12.60 -18.08 -31.08
CA VAL A 21 11.12 -18.10 -30.94
C VAL A 21 10.45 -16.76 -31.28
N ILE A 22 11.21 -15.65 -31.36
CA ILE A 22 10.68 -14.31 -31.69
C ILE A 22 10.74 -14.04 -33.20
N VAL A 23 10.07 -14.88 -34.03
CA VAL A 23 9.88 -14.62 -35.49
C VAL A 23 8.50 -15.04 -36.03
N LEU A 24 7.64 -15.74 -35.28
CA LEU A 24 6.35 -16.25 -35.80
C LEU A 24 5.09 -15.66 -35.14
N ALA A 25 5.02 -14.32 -35.09
CA ALA A 25 3.77 -13.60 -34.83
C ALA A 25 3.68 -12.18 -35.48
N VAL A 26 4.51 -11.87 -36.49
CA VAL A 26 4.54 -10.54 -37.17
C VAL A 26 4.47 -10.66 -38.70
N VAL A 27 3.71 -11.64 -39.23
CA VAL A 27 3.45 -11.75 -40.68
C VAL A 27 1.96 -11.94 -40.93
N GLY A 28 1.30 -10.85 -41.31
CA GLY A 28 -0.15 -10.72 -41.43
C GLY A 28 -0.66 -9.68 -40.42
N TYR A 29 -0.97 -8.44 -40.79
CA TYR A 29 -1.46 -7.95 -42.08
C TYR A 29 -0.99 -6.51 -42.34
N GLY A 30 -0.47 -6.20 -43.53
CA GLY A 30 0.19 -4.91 -43.77
C GLY A 30 0.30 -4.43 -45.21
N ILE A 31 -0.48 -4.98 -46.15
CA ILE A 31 -0.67 -4.38 -47.48
C ILE A 31 -2.11 -4.63 -47.94
N TRP A 32 -2.89 -3.57 -48.12
CA TRP A 32 -3.91 -3.55 -49.17
C TRP A 32 -3.74 -2.28 -50.00
N GLN A 33 -3.32 -2.43 -51.25
CA GLN A 33 -3.45 -1.39 -52.26
C GLN A 33 -4.74 -1.59 -53.07
N THR A 34 -5.17 -0.48 -53.63
CA THR A 34 -6.37 -0.26 -54.45
C THR A 34 -6.63 -1.27 -55.57
N MET A 35 -7.90 -1.66 -55.70
CA MET A 35 -8.62 -2.09 -56.91
C MET A 35 -8.14 -3.32 -57.72
N GLY A 36 -9.01 -4.34 -57.82
CA GLY A 36 -8.89 -5.37 -58.86
C GLY A 36 -9.95 -6.49 -58.75
N LYS A 37 -10.92 -6.53 -59.69
CA LYS A 37 -11.98 -7.55 -59.77
C LYS A 37 -11.44 -8.99 -59.87
N GLY A 38 -12.09 -9.97 -59.22
CA GLY A 38 -11.85 -11.40 -59.49
C GLY A 38 -12.68 -12.37 -58.63
N THR A 39 -13.72 -12.95 -59.24
CA THR A 39 -14.61 -14.02 -58.74
C THR A 39 -13.94 -15.20 -58.00
N GLY A 40 -14.61 -15.75 -56.96
CA GLY A 40 -14.41 -17.16 -56.56
C GLY A 40 -14.57 -17.45 -55.07
N SER A 41 -15.71 -18.04 -54.69
CA SER A 41 -16.01 -18.50 -53.32
C SER A 41 -14.99 -19.50 -52.74
N SER A 42 -14.55 -19.26 -51.50
CA SER A 42 -14.33 -20.32 -50.49
C SER A 42 -14.38 -19.72 -49.08
N SER A 43 -15.26 -20.27 -48.24
CA SER A 43 -15.52 -19.76 -46.90
C SER A 43 -14.38 -20.08 -45.93
N SER A 44 -13.81 -19.06 -45.31
CA SER A 44 -13.23 -19.16 -43.97
C SER A 44 -13.76 -17.99 -43.15
N SER A 45 -14.32 -18.30 -41.98
CA SER A 45 -14.99 -17.34 -41.11
C SER A 45 -13.96 -16.38 -40.51
N ALA A 46 -13.94 -15.15 -41.00
CA ALA A 46 -13.17 -14.07 -40.37
C ALA A 46 -13.77 -13.76 -38.99
N LEU A 47 -13.07 -14.14 -37.92
CA LEU A 47 -13.37 -13.67 -36.58
C LEU A 47 -12.94 -12.21 -36.48
N THR A 48 -13.93 -11.33 -36.36
CA THR A 48 -13.77 -9.90 -36.07
C THR A 48 -13.00 -9.67 -34.78
N VAL A 49 -11.92 -8.89 -34.84
CA VAL A 49 -11.27 -8.32 -33.64
C VAL A 49 -12.10 -7.12 -33.17
N SER A 50 -13.19 -7.41 -32.45
CA SER A 50 -14.03 -6.40 -31.80
C SER A 50 -13.67 -6.29 -30.32
N GLY A 51 -13.17 -5.13 -29.87
CA GLY A 51 -12.91 -4.92 -28.44
C GLY A 51 -11.98 -3.78 -28.06
N ALA A 52 -11.31 -3.12 -29.00
CA ALA A 52 -10.51 -1.92 -28.71
C ALA A 52 -11.43 -0.76 -28.26
N LEU A 53 -11.10 -0.14 -27.14
CA LEU A 53 -11.76 1.06 -26.61
C LEU A 53 -10.87 2.29 -26.87
N GLU A 54 -11.52 3.46 -26.93
CA GLU A 54 -10.80 4.73 -26.92
C GLU A 54 -10.15 4.95 -25.54
N LEU A 55 -8.89 5.39 -25.53
CA LEU A 55 -8.18 5.75 -24.31
C LEU A 55 -8.70 7.11 -23.81
N ASN A 56 -9.63 7.09 -22.86
CA ASN A 56 -10.18 8.26 -22.20
C ASN A 56 -10.44 7.94 -20.71
N GLU A 57 -10.69 8.98 -19.91
CA GLU A 57 -10.89 8.88 -18.45
C GLU A 57 -12.04 7.93 -18.07
N GLU A 58 -13.17 7.96 -18.79
CA GLU A 58 -14.34 7.10 -18.54
C GLU A 58 -14.04 5.61 -18.79
N ASN A 59 -13.37 5.29 -19.90
CA ASN A 59 -13.01 3.91 -20.23
C ASN A 59 -11.88 3.37 -19.35
N LEU A 60 -11.04 4.24 -18.81
CA LEU A 60 -9.89 3.88 -17.96
C LEU A 60 -10.26 3.76 -16.48
N GLU A 61 -11.33 4.43 -16.01
CA GLU A 61 -11.80 4.40 -14.63
C GLU A 61 -11.95 2.96 -14.08
N GLY A 62 -11.47 2.75 -12.85
CA GLY A 62 -11.49 1.46 -12.17
C GLY A 62 -10.10 0.91 -11.81
N ARG A 63 -10.09 -0.33 -11.33
CA ARG A 63 -8.90 -1.04 -10.83
C ARG A 63 -8.32 -1.97 -11.89
N TRP A 64 -6.99 -2.00 -11.97
CA TRP A 64 -6.25 -2.70 -13.02
C TRP A 64 -5.04 -3.41 -12.43
N ILE A 65 -4.96 -4.74 -12.59
CA ILE A 65 -3.91 -5.56 -11.97
C ILE A 65 -3.04 -6.24 -13.04
N CYS A 66 -1.73 -6.02 -12.99
CA CYS A 66 -0.72 -6.74 -13.77
C CYS A 66 0.10 -7.65 -12.85
N THR A 67 -0.07 -8.97 -13.00
CA THR A 67 0.64 -9.98 -12.20
C THR A 67 1.86 -10.50 -12.97
N GLY A 68 3.06 -10.28 -12.44
CA GLY A 68 4.31 -10.93 -12.87
C GLY A 68 4.65 -12.17 -12.03
N GLU A 69 5.84 -12.74 -12.25
CA GLU A 69 6.28 -13.94 -11.51
C GLU A 69 6.62 -13.64 -10.03
N THR A 70 7.22 -12.48 -9.76
CA THR A 70 7.73 -12.09 -8.43
C THR A 70 7.06 -10.86 -7.84
N VAL A 71 6.33 -10.08 -8.65
CA VAL A 71 5.67 -8.83 -8.28
C VAL A 71 4.33 -8.70 -8.97
N ALA A 72 3.38 -8.05 -8.32
CA ALA A 72 2.14 -7.60 -8.95
C ALA A 72 1.99 -6.08 -8.79
N HIS A 73 1.38 -5.45 -9.78
CA HIS A 73 1.15 -4.01 -9.84
C HIS A 73 -0.35 -3.76 -9.95
N GLU A 74 -0.90 -2.91 -9.09
CA GLU A 74 -2.27 -2.42 -9.17
C GLU A 74 -2.28 -0.92 -9.46
N LEU A 75 -3.03 -0.51 -10.48
CA LEU A 75 -3.31 0.89 -10.81
C LEU A 75 -4.82 1.11 -10.64
N THR A 76 -5.23 2.12 -9.87
CA THR A 76 -6.63 2.54 -9.79
C THR A 76 -6.78 3.93 -10.38
N PHE A 77 -7.43 4.01 -11.54
CA PHE A 77 -7.75 5.29 -12.17
C PHE A 77 -9.08 5.80 -11.64
N SER A 78 -9.08 7.06 -11.22
CA SER A 78 -10.25 7.79 -10.77
C SER A 78 -10.46 9.05 -11.63
N LYS A 79 -11.62 9.67 -11.46
CA LYS A 79 -11.95 10.96 -12.07
C LYS A 79 -11.01 12.08 -11.59
N GLU A 80 -10.96 13.14 -12.38
CA GLU A 80 -10.08 14.30 -12.18
C GLU A 80 -8.60 13.96 -12.36
N GLN A 81 -8.28 12.99 -13.25
CA GLN A 81 -6.90 12.55 -13.53
C GLN A 81 -6.13 11.98 -12.31
N LYS A 82 -6.85 11.48 -11.30
CA LYS A 82 -6.28 10.91 -10.07
C LYS A 82 -5.94 9.44 -10.21
N LEU A 83 -4.79 9.06 -9.67
CA LEU A 83 -4.27 7.70 -9.65
C LEU A 83 -4.00 7.26 -8.21
N SER A 84 -4.25 6.00 -7.91
CA SER A 84 -3.52 5.30 -6.86
C SER A 84 -2.74 4.14 -7.45
N TYR A 85 -1.59 3.85 -6.85
CA TYR A 85 -0.71 2.78 -7.28
C TYR A 85 -0.30 1.92 -6.09
N GLN A 86 -0.32 0.61 -6.29
CA GLN A 86 0.17 -0.37 -5.32
C GLN A 86 1.08 -1.40 -6.00
N LYS A 87 2.15 -1.77 -5.31
CA LYS A 87 3.03 -2.87 -5.71
C LYS A 87 3.03 -3.94 -4.64
N PHE A 88 2.86 -5.19 -5.04
CA PHE A 88 2.92 -6.38 -4.21
C PHE A 88 4.11 -7.24 -4.60
N GLU A 89 4.59 -8.08 -3.69
CA GLU A 89 5.58 -9.12 -3.96
C GLU A 89 4.92 -10.49 -3.80
N THR A 90 5.31 -11.47 -4.61
CA THR A 90 4.65 -12.78 -4.67
C THR A 90 4.68 -13.47 -3.30
N GLY A 91 3.48 -13.70 -2.74
CA GLY A 91 3.29 -14.28 -1.40
C GLY A 91 2.90 -13.27 -0.31
N ASN A 92 2.93 -11.97 -0.60
CA ASN A 92 2.46 -10.92 0.30
C ASN A 92 1.06 -10.45 -0.13
N GLU A 93 0.08 -10.52 0.77
CA GLU A 93 -1.27 -9.96 0.54
C GLU A 93 -1.31 -8.43 0.73
N MET A 94 -0.33 -7.88 1.46
CA MET A 94 -0.17 -6.44 1.68
C MET A 94 0.82 -5.85 0.65
N PRO A 95 0.58 -4.63 0.14
CA PRO A 95 1.49 -4.00 -0.81
C PRO A 95 2.79 -3.55 -0.12
N VAL A 96 3.92 -3.74 -0.81
CA VAL A 96 5.25 -3.25 -0.42
C VAL A 96 5.46 -1.77 -0.75
N LEU A 97 4.56 -1.19 -1.55
CA LEU A 97 4.48 0.24 -1.88
C LEU A 97 3.02 0.58 -2.16
N SER A 98 2.53 1.69 -1.59
CA SER A 98 1.17 2.19 -1.83
C SER A 98 1.18 3.72 -1.86
N THR A 99 0.57 4.32 -2.88
CA THR A 99 0.46 5.77 -3.10
C THR A 99 -0.97 6.11 -3.59
N THR A 100 -1.54 7.24 -3.16
CA THR A 100 -2.98 7.52 -3.32
C THR A 100 -3.35 8.91 -3.84
N ASP A 101 -2.37 9.82 -3.98
CA ASP A 101 -2.56 11.19 -4.49
C ASP A 101 -1.74 11.41 -5.79
N ASP A 102 -1.57 10.34 -6.55
CA ASP A 102 -0.81 10.33 -7.80
C ASP A 102 -1.65 10.88 -8.95
N THR A 103 -1.00 11.14 -10.08
CA THR A 103 -1.68 11.68 -11.27
C THR A 103 -1.38 10.89 -12.53
N TYR A 104 -2.33 10.89 -13.45
CA TYR A 104 -2.14 10.40 -14.81
C TYR A 104 -2.56 11.43 -15.85
N LYS A 105 -2.01 11.32 -17.05
CA LYS A 105 -2.35 12.19 -18.19
C LYS A 105 -2.48 11.37 -19.46
N ILE A 106 -3.54 11.62 -20.21
CA ILE A 106 -3.79 10.98 -21.51
C ILE A 106 -3.43 11.96 -22.63
N GLU A 107 -2.56 11.55 -23.55
CA GLU A 107 -2.24 12.29 -24.78
C GLU A 107 -2.28 11.34 -25.99
N GLY A 108 -3.39 11.36 -26.72
CA GLY A 108 -3.65 10.43 -27.83
C GLY A 108 -3.65 8.99 -27.33
N ASN A 109 -2.75 8.16 -27.86
CA ASN A 109 -2.58 6.75 -27.45
C ASN A 109 -1.49 6.58 -26.36
N THR A 110 -1.07 7.67 -25.71
CA THR A 110 -0.08 7.61 -24.63
C THR A 110 -0.69 7.95 -23.28
N LEU A 111 -0.20 7.27 -22.25
CA LEU A 111 -0.57 7.45 -20.86
C LEU A 111 0.70 7.77 -20.07
N THR A 112 0.76 8.96 -19.50
CA THR A 112 1.80 9.36 -18.55
C THR A 112 1.31 9.07 -17.14
N LEU A 113 2.07 8.30 -16.36
CA LEU A 113 1.79 7.97 -14.96
C LEU A 113 2.84 8.66 -14.10
N SER A 114 2.41 9.39 -13.07
CA SER A 114 3.30 10.14 -12.17
C SER A 114 2.95 9.85 -10.72
N ILE A 115 3.80 9.07 -10.05
CA ILE A 115 3.62 8.63 -8.66
C ILE A 115 4.68 9.24 -7.74
N SER A 116 4.31 9.60 -6.51
CA SER A 116 5.24 10.18 -5.52
C SER A 116 5.66 9.12 -4.49
N VAL A 117 6.91 8.63 -4.58
CA VAL A 117 7.44 7.60 -3.68
C VAL A 117 8.59 8.12 -2.83
N LEU A 118 8.90 7.46 -1.70
CA LEU A 118 9.92 7.89 -0.72
C LEU A 118 11.32 8.12 -1.31
N THR A 119 11.65 7.47 -2.44
CA THR A 119 12.94 7.62 -3.15
C THR A 119 12.96 8.73 -4.20
N GLY A 120 11.88 9.51 -4.32
CA GLY A 120 11.66 10.54 -5.34
C GLY A 120 10.59 10.16 -6.36
N ASP A 121 10.01 11.18 -7.01
CA ASP A 121 8.88 10.98 -7.94
C ASP A 121 9.25 10.13 -9.16
N ILE A 122 8.39 9.17 -9.50
CA ILE A 122 8.51 8.34 -10.70
C ILE A 122 7.47 8.82 -11.70
N SER A 123 7.92 9.39 -12.82
CA SER A 123 7.06 9.82 -13.91
C SER A 123 7.51 9.18 -15.22
N GLU A 124 6.63 8.40 -15.85
CA GLU A 124 6.90 7.69 -17.10
C GLU A 124 5.73 7.81 -18.09
N THR A 125 6.05 7.85 -19.38
CA THR A 125 5.05 7.79 -20.46
C THR A 125 5.09 6.44 -21.15
N CYS A 126 3.93 5.79 -21.26
CA CYS A 126 3.76 4.52 -21.95
C CYS A 126 2.87 4.70 -23.19
N GLN A 127 3.13 3.94 -24.25
CA GLN A 127 2.13 3.63 -25.27
C GLN A 127 1.07 2.74 -24.64
N ALA A 128 -0.20 3.12 -24.75
CA ALA A 128 -1.32 2.44 -24.11
C ALA A 128 -2.30 1.91 -25.16
N SER A 129 -2.74 0.65 -24.97
CA SER A 129 -3.80 0.02 -25.74
C SER A 129 -4.86 -0.51 -24.78
N LEU A 130 -6.11 -0.08 -24.96
CA LEU A 130 -7.22 -0.36 -24.06
C LEU A 130 -8.28 -1.23 -24.74
N THR A 131 -8.79 -2.21 -24.00
CA THR A 131 -10.03 -2.95 -24.29
C THR A 131 -10.95 -2.89 -23.06
N LYS A 132 -12.13 -3.52 -23.12
CA LYS A 132 -13.01 -3.61 -21.95
C LYS A 132 -12.26 -4.18 -20.74
N ASP A 133 -11.57 -5.29 -20.90
CA ASP A 133 -11.03 -6.07 -19.77
C ASP A 133 -9.49 -6.02 -19.66
N THR A 134 -8.80 -5.34 -20.59
CA THR A 134 -7.32 -5.31 -20.65
C THR A 134 -6.77 -3.91 -20.97
N LEU A 135 -5.78 -3.48 -20.20
CA LEU A 135 -4.93 -2.31 -20.46
C LEU A 135 -3.50 -2.81 -20.68
N THR A 136 -2.95 -2.60 -21.87
CA THR A 136 -1.54 -2.91 -22.17
C THR A 136 -0.74 -1.62 -22.21
N LEU A 137 0.29 -1.53 -21.35
CA LEU A 137 1.25 -0.43 -21.31
C LEU A 137 2.61 -0.90 -21.84
N THR A 138 3.15 -0.17 -22.82
CA THR A 138 4.48 -0.42 -23.39
C THR A 138 5.36 0.81 -23.20
N GLY A 139 6.54 0.66 -22.58
CA GLY A 139 7.50 1.75 -22.42
C GLY A 139 7.97 2.33 -23.75
N THR A 140 8.19 3.65 -23.82
CA THR A 140 8.58 4.35 -25.06
C THR A 140 10.09 4.64 -25.18
N GLY A 141 10.89 4.24 -24.20
CA GLY A 141 12.34 4.48 -24.14
C GLY A 141 13.18 3.21 -24.22
N GLU A 142 14.51 3.37 -24.22
CA GLU A 142 15.47 2.25 -24.25
C GLU A 142 15.67 1.55 -22.87
N SER A 143 15.27 2.21 -21.79
CA SER A 143 15.28 1.64 -20.44
C SER A 143 13.97 0.88 -20.14
N PRO A 144 14.00 -0.20 -19.33
CA PRO A 144 12.79 -0.89 -18.91
C PRO A 144 11.88 0.06 -18.11
N SER A 145 10.65 0.22 -18.57
CA SER A 145 9.63 1.05 -17.92
C SER A 145 9.06 0.37 -16.69
N HIS A 146 8.88 1.12 -15.61
CA HIS A 146 8.32 0.69 -14.33
C HIS A 146 6.88 0.18 -14.44
N PHE A 147 6.08 0.76 -15.35
CA PHE A 147 4.66 0.44 -15.51
C PHE A 147 4.34 -0.47 -16.70
N ALA A 148 5.33 -0.84 -17.52
CA ALA A 148 5.11 -1.67 -18.69
C ALA A 148 4.57 -3.06 -18.30
N GLY A 149 3.45 -3.46 -18.90
CA GLY A 149 2.72 -4.64 -18.47
C GLY A 149 1.38 -4.82 -19.18
N THR A 150 0.70 -5.93 -18.90
CA THR A 150 -0.66 -6.19 -19.37
C THR A 150 -1.55 -6.36 -18.15
N TYR A 151 -2.30 -5.30 -17.84
CA TYR A 151 -3.19 -5.22 -16.70
C TYR A 151 -4.57 -5.74 -17.08
N ARG A 152 -5.20 -6.46 -16.16
CA ARG A 152 -6.61 -6.88 -16.28
C ARG A 152 -7.49 -6.01 -15.40
N ARG A 153 -8.65 -5.62 -15.91
CA ARG A 153 -9.66 -4.90 -15.11
C ARG A 153 -10.18 -5.83 -14.02
N THR A 154 -10.31 -5.34 -12.80
CA THR A 154 -11.14 -5.96 -11.77
C THR A 154 -12.45 -5.16 -11.67
N GLU A 155 -13.58 -5.86 -11.71
CA GLU A 155 -14.88 -5.22 -11.51
C GLU A 155 -15.00 -4.75 -10.04
N PRO A 156 -15.74 -3.65 -9.76
CA PRO A 156 -16.07 -3.30 -8.39
C PRO A 156 -16.84 -4.44 -7.72
N GLU A 157 -16.53 -4.74 -6.46
CA GLU A 157 -17.35 -5.61 -5.62
C GLU A 157 -18.70 -4.90 -5.36
N GLU A 158 -19.68 -5.12 -6.25
CA GLU A 158 -21.05 -4.66 -6.00
C GLU A 158 -21.58 -5.34 -4.74
N SER A 159 -22.06 -4.52 -3.81
CA SER A 159 -22.58 -5.00 -2.53
C SER A 159 -23.81 -5.88 -2.74
N SER A 160 -23.63 -7.19 -2.59
CA SER A 160 -24.69 -8.20 -2.66
C SER A 160 -25.72 -8.04 -1.53
N SER A 161 -26.69 -7.15 -1.72
CA SER A 161 -27.89 -7.03 -0.88
C SER A 161 -29.05 -7.81 -1.49
N THR A 162 -29.35 -8.99 -0.94
CA THR A 162 -30.52 -9.79 -1.33
C THR A 162 -31.65 -9.61 -0.32
N ALA A 163 -32.85 -9.22 -0.80
CA ALA A 163 -34.22 -9.48 -0.30
C ALA A 163 -34.49 -9.68 1.23
N GLU A 164 -35.58 -9.24 1.87
CA GLU A 164 -36.87 -8.62 1.51
C GLU A 164 -37.52 -8.10 2.85
N SER A 165 -38.67 -7.42 2.98
CA SER A 165 -39.78 -7.01 2.09
C SER A 165 -40.52 -5.79 2.71
N ASN A 166 -41.66 -5.38 2.15
CA ASN A 166 -42.55 -4.33 2.69
C ASN A 166 -43.33 -4.78 3.95
N LEU A 167 -43.72 -3.84 4.84
CA LEU A 167 -45.14 -3.47 5.07
C LEU A 167 -45.34 -2.29 6.09
N SER A 168 -45.84 -1.16 5.58
CA SER A 168 -46.76 -0.16 6.17
C SER A 168 -46.55 0.51 7.56
N GLU A 169 -46.71 1.84 7.55
CA GLU A 169 -47.03 2.70 8.71
C GLU A 169 -48.46 2.43 9.26
N PRO A 170 -48.85 3.06 10.40
CA PRO A 170 -49.57 4.34 10.26
C PRO A 170 -49.18 5.45 11.27
N GLU A 171 -49.43 6.71 10.88
CA GLU A 171 -49.28 7.90 11.74
C GLU A 171 -50.23 7.93 12.96
N SER A 172 -49.84 8.64 14.02
CA SER A 172 -50.76 9.51 14.78
C SER A 172 -50.07 10.53 15.71
N SER A 173 -49.94 11.78 15.22
CA SER A 173 -50.27 13.07 15.86
C SER A 173 -49.84 13.46 17.31
N ALA A 174 -49.23 14.66 17.37
CA ALA A 174 -49.38 15.75 18.36
C ALA A 174 -48.46 15.89 19.61
N SER A 175 -47.92 17.12 19.72
CA SER A 175 -47.13 17.76 20.81
C SER A 175 -48.07 18.49 21.81
N PRO A 176 -47.66 19.31 22.83
CA PRO A 176 -46.33 19.94 23.07
C PRO A 176 -45.80 20.05 24.54
N GLU A 177 -44.57 20.59 24.63
CA GLU A 177 -43.96 21.44 25.69
C GLU A 177 -43.94 21.03 27.18
N SER A 178 -42.70 20.90 27.72
CA SER A 178 -42.29 21.53 28.99
C SER A 178 -40.76 21.75 29.02
N SER A 179 -40.27 22.67 29.86
CA SER A 179 -39.07 23.47 29.59
C SER A 179 -37.86 23.28 30.52
N SER A 180 -36.66 23.23 29.91
CA SER A 180 -35.34 23.68 30.42
C SER A 180 -34.66 22.93 31.59
N PRO A 181 -33.32 23.09 31.81
CA PRO A 181 -32.31 23.80 31.00
C PRO A 181 -31.19 22.89 30.43
N LEU A 182 -30.47 23.42 29.44
CA LEU A 182 -29.36 22.75 28.73
C LEU A 182 -28.09 22.66 29.58
N GLU A 183 -27.56 21.44 29.78
CA GLU A 183 -26.12 21.26 29.97
C GLU A 183 -25.39 21.11 28.62
N SER A 184 -24.11 21.46 28.63
CA SER A 184 -23.31 21.74 27.43
C SER A 184 -22.93 20.47 26.64
N SER A 185 -23.79 20.10 25.70
CA SER A 185 -23.45 19.54 24.38
C SER A 185 -22.34 18.46 24.35
N SER A 186 -22.74 17.21 24.55
CA SER A 186 -22.03 16.09 23.93
C SER A 186 -21.87 16.32 22.42
N LYS A 187 -20.66 16.17 21.90
CA LYS A 187 -20.46 16.00 20.45
C LYS A 187 -21.11 14.66 20.05
N PRO A 188 -21.67 14.53 18.83
CA PRO A 188 -22.25 13.27 18.39
C PRO A 188 -21.15 12.20 18.35
N GLN A 189 -21.27 11.22 19.25
CA GLN A 189 -20.37 10.08 19.33
C GLN A 189 -20.60 9.20 18.11
N ASN A 190 -19.78 9.40 17.07
CA ASN A 190 -19.86 8.64 15.83
C ASN A 190 -19.21 7.26 16.01
N ASP A 191 -19.92 6.36 16.69
CA ASP A 191 -19.49 4.98 16.98
C ASP A 191 -19.32 4.08 15.72
N GLN A 192 -19.37 4.64 14.51
CA GLN A 192 -19.07 3.95 13.24
C GLN A 192 -17.70 3.24 13.22
N TRP A 193 -16.73 3.71 14.01
CA TRP A 193 -15.42 3.06 14.16
C TRP A 193 -15.51 1.68 14.86
N LYS A 194 -16.46 1.49 15.79
CA LYS A 194 -16.60 0.27 16.59
C LYS A 194 -16.83 -0.98 15.73
N PRO A 195 -17.86 -1.05 14.85
CA PRO A 195 -18.05 -2.22 13.99
C PRO A 195 -16.90 -2.40 13.00
N VAL A 196 -16.27 -1.31 12.51
CA VAL A 196 -15.14 -1.38 11.59
C VAL A 196 -13.92 -2.05 12.23
N TYR A 197 -13.57 -1.67 13.46
CA TYR A 197 -12.50 -2.36 14.21
C TYR A 197 -12.87 -3.80 14.58
N ILE A 198 -14.12 -4.06 15.01
CA ILE A 198 -14.56 -5.42 15.37
C ILE A 198 -14.46 -6.34 14.16
N SER A 199 -15.02 -5.98 13.00
CA SER A 199 -14.95 -6.80 11.79
C SER A 199 -13.51 -6.99 11.29
N TYR A 200 -12.63 -6.00 11.45
CA TYR A 200 -11.21 -6.16 11.15
C TYR A 200 -10.54 -7.17 12.08
N ILE A 201 -10.70 -7.02 13.39
CA ILE A 201 -10.18 -7.96 14.39
C ILE A 201 -10.73 -9.37 14.14
N GLU A 202 -12.00 -9.51 13.79
CA GLU A 202 -12.65 -10.78 13.41
C GLU A 202 -12.02 -11.41 12.19
N SER A 203 -11.70 -10.63 11.15
CA SER A 203 -11.05 -11.10 9.91
C SER A 203 -9.62 -11.64 10.11
N LEU A 204 -8.91 -11.21 11.15
CA LEU A 204 -7.53 -11.64 11.40
C LEU A 204 -7.43 -13.12 11.81
N HIS A 205 -6.49 -13.80 11.16
CA HIS A 205 -6.09 -15.18 11.47
C HIS A 205 -5.56 -15.30 12.90
N SER A 206 -6.21 -16.14 13.72
CA SER A 206 -5.95 -16.24 15.15
C SER A 206 -4.68 -17.00 15.53
N ASP A 207 -4.03 -17.68 14.58
CA ASP A 207 -2.69 -18.24 14.75
C ASP A 207 -1.59 -17.16 14.57
N GLU A 208 -1.89 -16.08 13.86
CA GLU A 208 -0.97 -14.98 13.59
C GLU A 208 -1.17 -13.76 14.52
N TRP A 209 -2.42 -13.43 14.87
CA TRP A 209 -2.78 -12.18 15.56
C TRP A 209 -3.67 -12.46 16.78
N GLN A 210 -3.06 -12.47 17.97
CA GLN A 210 -3.77 -12.78 19.23
C GLN A 210 -3.69 -11.70 20.30
N ASN A 211 -2.73 -10.79 20.17
CA ASN A 211 -2.38 -9.81 21.19
C ASN A 211 -2.75 -8.40 20.70
N PHE A 212 -3.70 -7.78 21.38
CA PHE A 212 -4.29 -6.50 20.99
C PHE A 212 -4.14 -5.47 22.10
N LYS A 213 -4.16 -4.19 21.73
CA LYS A 213 -4.23 -3.07 22.69
C LYS A 213 -4.99 -1.90 22.07
N LEU A 214 -5.79 -1.22 22.89
CA LEU A 214 -6.33 0.10 22.55
C LEU A 214 -5.46 1.16 23.24
N ILE A 215 -5.01 2.16 22.50
CA ILE A 215 -4.28 3.32 23.02
C ILE A 215 -4.99 4.60 22.56
N ASN A 216 -5.02 5.64 23.38
CA ASN A 216 -5.44 6.97 22.93
C ASN A 216 -4.15 7.72 22.53
N LEU A 217 -3.85 7.82 21.24
CA LEU A 217 -2.61 8.46 20.80
C LEU A 217 -2.76 9.97 20.64
N ASP A 218 -3.78 10.45 19.93
CA ASP A 218 -3.90 11.84 19.50
C ASP A 218 -4.84 12.73 20.34
N GLY A 219 -5.63 12.13 21.22
CA GLY A 219 -6.44 12.83 22.21
C GLY A 219 -7.92 12.96 21.84
N ASP A 220 -8.35 12.33 20.75
CA ASP A 220 -9.75 12.29 20.36
C ASP A 220 -10.56 11.23 21.17
N SER A 221 -11.75 10.87 20.69
CA SER A 221 -12.67 9.92 21.36
C SER A 221 -12.59 8.48 20.82
N ILE A 222 -11.74 8.23 19.84
CA ILE A 222 -11.55 6.99 19.11
C ILE A 222 -10.15 6.46 19.46
N PRO A 223 -10.00 5.21 19.94
CA PRO A 223 -8.68 4.67 20.22
C PRO A 223 -7.97 4.27 18.93
N GLU A 224 -6.65 4.32 18.95
CA GLU A 224 -5.81 3.54 18.05
C GLU A 224 -5.80 2.07 18.49
N LEU A 225 -5.97 1.17 17.52
CA LEU A 225 -5.87 -0.27 17.71
C LEU A 225 -4.45 -0.74 17.36
N TYR A 226 -3.68 -1.10 18.37
CA TYR A 226 -2.40 -1.79 18.22
C TYR A 226 -2.60 -3.31 18.21
N ILE A 227 -1.89 -3.99 17.32
CA ILE A 227 -1.95 -5.45 17.12
C ILE A 227 -0.54 -5.99 17.02
N GLU A 228 -0.18 -6.90 17.92
CA GLU A 228 1.11 -7.58 17.92
C GLU A 228 1.05 -8.85 17.08
N GLY A 229 2.02 -8.98 16.15
CA GLY A 229 2.14 -10.15 15.29
C GLY A 229 2.90 -11.30 15.95
N SER A 230 2.60 -12.52 15.54
CA SER A 230 3.21 -13.76 16.06
C SER A 230 4.73 -13.86 15.85
N THR A 231 5.30 -13.09 14.91
CA THR A 231 6.73 -13.12 14.57
C THR A 231 7.31 -11.74 14.27
N THR A 232 8.63 -11.57 14.47
CA THR A 232 9.36 -10.34 14.10
C THR A 232 9.27 -10.00 12.61
N ALA A 233 9.11 -10.99 11.73
CA ALA A 233 9.00 -10.77 10.28
C ALA A 233 7.62 -10.20 9.89
N GLN A 234 6.56 -10.66 10.56
CA GLN A 234 5.20 -10.13 10.45
C GLN A 234 5.11 -8.68 10.98
N GLY A 235 5.87 -8.38 12.04
CA GLY A 235 5.88 -7.07 12.67
C GLY A 235 4.61 -6.81 13.47
N ASN A 236 4.32 -5.54 13.73
CA ASN A 236 3.16 -5.12 14.50
C ASN A 236 2.38 -4.06 13.72
N LEU A 237 1.07 -4.04 13.89
CA LEU A 237 0.17 -3.09 13.23
C LEU A 237 -0.31 -2.04 14.23
N ILE A 238 -0.49 -0.82 13.74
CA ILE A 238 -1.24 0.23 14.44
C ILE A 238 -2.32 0.76 13.49
N CYS A 239 -3.55 0.84 13.98
CA CYS A 239 -4.68 1.32 13.20
C CYS A 239 -5.29 2.56 13.87
N THR A 240 -5.69 3.53 13.07
CA THR A 240 -6.51 4.68 13.49
C THR A 240 -7.76 4.74 12.61
N TYR A 241 -8.82 5.38 13.09
CA TYR A 241 -10.05 5.58 12.33
C TYR A 241 -10.44 7.05 12.32
N SER A 242 -10.62 7.60 11.12
CA SER A 242 -11.03 8.98 10.93
C SER A 242 -11.71 9.16 9.57
N ASN A 243 -12.48 10.23 9.39
CA ASN A 243 -13.10 10.56 8.10
C ASN A 243 -13.91 9.41 7.45
N GLY A 244 -14.48 8.51 8.28
CA GLY A 244 -15.25 7.35 7.82
C GLY A 244 -14.44 6.09 7.52
N LYS A 245 -13.10 6.12 7.60
CA LYS A 245 -12.19 5.05 7.16
C LYS A 245 -11.17 4.68 8.24
N MET A 246 -10.82 3.39 8.30
CA MET A 246 -9.66 2.89 9.04
C MET A 246 -8.39 2.97 8.17
N VAL A 247 -7.30 3.44 8.75
CA VAL A 247 -5.94 3.35 8.19
C VAL A 247 -5.10 2.48 9.12
N SER A 248 -4.30 1.56 8.55
CA SER A 248 -3.40 0.67 9.27
C SER A 248 -1.97 0.83 8.76
N GLU A 249 -1.01 0.86 9.67
CA GLU A 249 0.43 1.03 9.40
C GLU A 249 1.22 -0.12 10.04
N ASN A 250 2.22 -0.67 9.34
CA ASN A 250 3.06 -1.75 9.87
C ASN A 250 4.35 -1.17 10.47
N LEU A 251 4.38 -1.08 11.79
CA LEU A 251 5.47 -0.50 12.56
C LEU A 251 6.77 -1.31 12.49
N ARG A 252 6.75 -2.55 11.95
CA ARG A 252 7.83 -3.56 11.89
C ARG A 252 8.40 -4.00 13.25
N SER A 253 8.21 -3.23 14.30
CA SER A 253 8.68 -3.48 15.66
C SER A 253 7.70 -2.95 16.70
N GLY A 254 8.02 -3.12 17.98
CA GLY A 254 7.13 -2.77 19.10
C GLY A 254 7.08 -1.26 19.37
N ILE A 255 5.91 -0.77 19.78
CA ILE A 255 5.83 0.56 20.40
C ILE A 255 6.74 0.57 21.63
N THR A 256 7.63 1.54 21.71
CA THR A 256 8.53 1.72 22.84
C THR A 256 7.91 2.70 23.86
N LYS A 257 7.40 3.84 23.39
CA LYS A 257 6.75 4.86 24.22
C LYS A 257 5.63 5.59 23.47
N TYR A 258 4.64 6.06 24.22
CA TYR A 258 3.71 7.12 23.81
C TYR A 258 3.27 7.91 25.06
N ASN A 259 2.65 9.07 24.86
CA ASN A 259 1.84 9.71 25.90
C ASN A 259 0.40 9.80 25.40
N GLU A 260 -0.56 9.55 26.28
CA GLU A 260 -1.98 9.64 25.93
C GLU A 260 -2.32 11.06 25.48
N GLY A 261 -2.95 11.17 24.31
CA GLY A 261 -3.32 12.46 23.71
C GLY A 261 -2.18 13.39 23.30
N SER A 262 -0.93 12.91 23.22
CA SER A 262 0.21 13.73 22.79
C SER A 262 0.43 13.76 21.27
N ASN A 263 -0.24 12.87 20.55
CA ASN A 263 -0.01 12.59 19.14
C ASN A 263 1.48 12.30 18.83
N ARG A 264 2.11 11.47 19.67
CA ARG A 264 3.52 11.05 19.56
C ARG A 264 3.70 9.57 19.91
N LEU A 265 4.09 8.80 18.91
CA LEU A 265 4.34 7.36 19.00
C LEU A 265 5.81 7.08 18.68
N HIS A 266 6.56 6.55 19.64
CA HIS A 266 7.96 6.14 19.46
C HIS A 266 8.06 4.63 19.29
N VAL A 267 8.64 4.22 18.16
CA VAL A 267 8.97 2.83 17.82
C VAL A 267 10.48 2.72 17.70
N ARG A 268 11.09 1.80 18.46
CA ARG A 268 12.52 1.46 18.32
C ARG A 268 12.63 0.13 17.59
N SER A 269 13.50 0.07 16.58
CA SER A 269 13.73 -1.13 15.76
C SER A 269 15.23 -1.35 15.50
N GLY A 270 15.55 -2.42 14.78
CA GLY A 270 16.92 -2.81 14.45
C GLY A 270 17.51 -3.88 15.36
N ASN A 271 18.70 -4.36 15.01
CA ASN A 271 19.44 -5.42 15.71
C ASN A 271 20.93 -5.33 15.42
N MET A 272 21.74 -6.15 16.11
CA MET A 272 23.15 -6.39 15.78
C MET A 272 24.01 -5.12 15.61
N GLY A 273 23.74 -4.07 16.40
CA GLY A 273 24.49 -2.83 16.33
C GLY A 273 24.03 -1.83 15.27
N LEU A 274 22.89 -2.04 14.60
CA LEU A 274 22.18 -1.03 13.80
C LEU A 274 20.76 -0.87 14.34
N TYR A 275 20.40 0.33 14.74
CA TYR A 275 19.14 0.63 15.43
C TYR A 275 18.50 1.92 14.91
N PHE A 276 17.18 1.99 15.04
CA PHE A 276 16.37 3.14 14.62
C PHE A 276 15.38 3.52 15.72
N ASP A 277 15.20 4.81 15.96
CA ASP A 277 14.11 5.37 16.76
C ASP A 277 13.21 6.21 15.84
N THR A 278 12.06 5.67 15.46
CA THR A 278 11.09 6.36 14.59
C THR A 278 10.00 7.01 15.43
N ILE A 279 9.72 8.28 15.16
CA ILE A 279 8.62 9.05 15.78
C ILE A 279 7.51 9.24 14.77
N TYR A 280 6.31 8.75 15.08
CA TYR A 280 5.09 8.95 14.31
C TYR A 280 4.12 9.92 14.99
N SER A 281 3.27 10.53 14.18
CA SER A 281 2.06 11.26 14.57
C SER A 281 0.94 10.95 13.59
N ILE A 282 -0.31 11.02 14.02
CA ILE A 282 -1.48 11.00 13.15
C ILE A 282 -1.67 12.39 12.56
N GLN A 283 -1.74 12.47 11.22
CA GLN A 283 -2.05 13.69 10.48
C GLN A 283 -3.06 13.36 9.39
N ASN A 284 -4.15 14.14 9.31
CA ASN A 284 -5.26 13.91 8.37
C ASN A 284 -5.85 12.48 8.40
N GLY A 285 -5.67 11.73 9.50
CA GLY A 285 -6.15 10.36 9.62
C GLY A 285 -5.18 9.24 9.27
N ALA A 286 -3.91 9.56 8.98
CA ALA A 286 -2.87 8.58 8.67
C ALA A 286 -1.64 8.77 9.58
N PHE A 287 -0.90 7.69 9.83
CA PHE A 287 0.37 7.74 10.54
C PHE A 287 1.45 8.33 9.63
N MET A 288 2.00 9.47 10.05
CA MET A 288 3.10 10.17 9.39
C MET A 288 4.34 10.12 10.27
N GLN A 289 5.46 9.67 9.70
CA GLN A 289 6.77 9.78 10.34
C GLN A 289 7.16 11.26 10.46
N LEU A 290 7.33 11.73 11.69
CA LEU A 290 7.85 13.07 11.99
C LEU A 290 9.37 13.10 11.96
N HIS A 291 10.00 12.13 12.61
CA HIS A 291 11.44 12.08 12.79
C HIS A 291 11.98 10.65 12.67
N SER A 292 13.22 10.55 12.19
CA SER A 292 13.97 9.31 12.10
C SER A 292 15.32 9.46 12.78
N GLY A 293 15.46 8.86 13.95
CA GLY A 293 16.75 8.60 14.57
C GLY A 293 17.32 7.27 14.07
N GLN A 294 18.62 7.25 13.76
CA GLN A 294 19.41 6.04 13.52
C GLN A 294 20.68 6.11 14.37
N PHE A 295 21.10 4.99 14.94
CA PHE A 295 22.43 4.86 15.51
C PHE A 295 23.02 3.48 15.24
N GLU A 296 24.29 3.46 14.85
CA GLU A 296 24.96 2.24 14.39
C GLU A 296 26.41 2.14 14.85
N LEU A 297 26.93 0.92 14.99
CA LEU A 297 28.32 0.65 15.34
C LEU A 297 29.27 1.23 14.30
N ARG A 298 30.28 1.96 14.76
CA ARG A 298 31.38 2.46 13.90
C ARG A 298 32.32 1.36 13.44
N ASP A 299 32.50 0.34 14.28
CA ASP A 299 33.23 -0.89 13.96
C ASP A 299 32.26 -2.08 14.09
N PRO A 300 31.79 -2.68 12.98
CA PRO A 300 30.91 -3.84 13.01
C PRO A 300 31.59 -5.12 13.52
N TYR A 301 32.90 -5.10 13.73
CA TYR A 301 33.67 -6.18 14.38
C TYR A 301 34.06 -5.82 15.83
N GLY A 302 33.63 -4.67 16.33
CA GLY A 302 33.86 -4.22 17.68
C GLY A 302 33.20 -5.13 18.73
N THR A 303 33.84 -5.27 19.88
CA THR A 303 33.37 -6.12 20.98
C THR A 303 32.56 -5.38 22.05
N SER A 304 32.50 -4.04 22.00
CA SER A 304 31.72 -3.22 22.93
C SER A 304 30.45 -2.69 22.27
N TYR A 305 29.31 -3.06 22.84
CA TYR A 305 27.98 -2.59 22.43
C TYR A 305 27.47 -1.42 23.28
N GLU A 306 28.32 -0.81 24.11
CA GLU A 306 27.94 0.37 24.91
C GLU A 306 27.56 1.53 23.97
N GLU A 307 26.31 2.00 24.05
CA GLU A 307 25.80 3.14 23.29
C GLU A 307 26.50 4.44 23.75
N ASN A 308 27.56 4.83 23.04
CA ASN A 308 28.33 6.06 23.26
C ASN A 308 28.95 6.56 21.94
N ASP A 309 29.37 7.82 21.90
CA ASP A 309 29.95 8.44 20.68
C ASP A 309 31.24 7.77 20.15
N THR A 310 31.93 6.96 20.97
CA THR A 310 33.15 6.23 20.58
C THR A 310 32.82 4.95 19.82
N ASN A 311 31.80 4.21 20.26
CA ASN A 311 31.39 2.93 19.68
C ASN A 311 30.37 3.11 18.55
N TYR A 312 29.46 4.08 18.69
CA TYR A 312 28.35 4.33 17.78
C TYR A 312 28.46 5.69 17.09
N GLN A 313 27.89 5.78 15.89
CA GLN A 313 27.57 7.04 15.23
C GLN A 313 26.05 7.26 15.26
N TYR A 314 25.64 8.51 15.48
CA TYR A 314 24.24 8.90 15.66
C TYR A 314 23.82 9.83 14.52
N THR A 315 22.64 9.59 13.96
CA THR A 315 22.05 10.33 12.85
C THR A 315 20.60 10.66 13.21
N TRP A 316 20.17 11.90 12.97
CA TRP A 316 18.79 12.34 13.16
C TRP A 316 18.33 13.08 11.91
N ASP A 317 17.22 12.63 11.32
CA ASP A 317 16.67 13.13 10.05
C ASP A 317 17.74 13.21 8.94
N GLY A 318 18.54 12.15 8.82
CA GLY A 318 19.65 12.05 7.86
C GLY A 318 20.91 12.85 8.21
N LYS A 319 20.93 13.64 9.29
CA LYS A 319 22.08 14.43 9.72
C LYS A 319 22.83 13.77 10.88
N GLN A 320 24.14 13.57 10.74
CA GLN A 320 24.99 13.10 11.83
C GLN A 320 25.06 14.12 12.99
N ILE A 321 24.90 13.63 14.22
CA ILE A 321 24.93 14.40 15.47
C ILE A 321 25.67 13.62 16.57
N LEU A 322 25.85 14.23 17.74
CA LEU A 322 26.41 13.55 18.93
C LEU A 322 25.30 12.85 19.72
N LYS A 323 25.63 11.81 20.48
CA LYS A 323 24.67 11.06 21.33
C LYS A 323 23.89 11.99 22.26
N ALA A 324 24.56 12.96 22.89
CA ALA A 324 23.90 13.89 23.80
C ALA A 324 22.81 14.75 23.10
N GLU A 325 23.01 15.13 21.83
CA GLU A 325 22.00 15.83 21.04
C GLU A 325 20.88 14.87 20.60
N TYR A 326 21.23 13.62 20.26
CA TYR A 326 20.27 12.57 19.90
C TYR A 326 19.32 12.24 21.06
N ASP A 327 19.88 11.97 22.24
CA ASP A 327 19.12 11.71 23.48
C ASP A 327 18.21 12.91 23.81
N GLN A 328 18.70 14.14 23.64
CA GLN A 328 17.91 15.35 23.85
C GLN A 328 16.73 15.44 22.88
N LYS A 329 16.93 15.20 21.58
CA LYS A 329 15.88 15.24 20.55
C LYS A 329 14.83 14.16 20.78
N LEU A 330 15.25 12.92 21.04
CA LEU A 330 14.35 11.82 21.35
C LEU A 330 13.51 12.12 22.62
N ASN A 331 14.13 12.70 23.64
CA ASN A 331 13.44 13.11 24.86
C ASN A 331 12.53 14.35 24.65
N GLN A 332 12.79 15.21 23.66
CA GLN A 332 11.88 16.30 23.29
C GLN A 332 10.58 15.78 22.66
N GLU A 333 10.66 14.73 21.83
CA GLU A 333 9.48 14.18 21.14
C GLU A 333 8.59 13.29 22.02
N VAL A 334 9.16 12.44 22.90
CA VAL A 334 8.36 11.52 23.74
C VAL A 334 8.59 11.59 25.25
N GLY A 335 9.64 12.30 25.70
CA GLY A 335 9.91 12.56 27.11
C GLY A 335 9.79 11.37 28.05
N SER A 336 9.07 11.59 29.16
CA SER A 336 8.71 10.58 30.16
C SER A 336 7.52 9.70 29.75
N GLY A 337 7.40 9.40 28.45
CA GLY A 337 6.32 8.60 27.86
C GLY A 337 5.97 7.35 28.67
N LYS A 338 4.66 7.04 28.76
CA LYS A 338 4.21 5.71 29.13
C LYS A 338 4.91 4.74 28.19
N ALA A 339 5.82 3.95 28.74
CA ALA A 339 6.48 2.92 27.97
C ALA A 339 5.49 1.78 27.76
N ALA A 340 5.39 1.28 26.54
CA ALA A 340 4.15 0.65 26.08
C ALA A 340 3.87 -0.76 26.63
N TYR A 341 4.75 -1.29 27.50
CA TYR A 341 4.74 -2.63 28.12
C TYR A 341 3.55 -2.91 29.09
N GLU A 342 2.43 -2.20 28.96
CA GLU A 342 1.16 -2.64 29.55
C GLU A 342 0.67 -3.94 28.88
N ALA A 343 -0.10 -4.74 29.60
CA ALA A 343 -0.55 -6.04 29.11
C ALA A 343 -1.41 -5.94 27.84
N MET A 344 -1.02 -6.69 26.81
CA MET A 344 -1.88 -7.00 25.67
C MET A 344 -3.09 -7.82 26.15
N ILE A 345 -4.19 -7.72 25.43
CA ILE A 345 -5.44 -8.44 25.69
C ILE A 345 -5.81 -9.31 24.48
N THR A 346 -6.61 -10.34 24.73
CA THR A 346 -7.05 -11.30 23.70
C THR A 346 -8.10 -10.72 22.75
N LYS A 347 -8.31 -11.39 21.61
CA LYS A 347 -9.33 -11.05 20.59
C LYS A 347 -10.73 -10.78 21.18
N SER A 348 -11.21 -11.61 22.11
CA SER A 348 -12.53 -11.43 22.75
C SER A 348 -12.56 -10.26 23.74
N GLU A 349 -11.47 -10.03 24.47
CA GLU A 349 -11.35 -8.92 25.42
C GLU A 349 -11.27 -7.56 24.70
N VAL A 350 -10.55 -7.46 23.57
CA VAL A 350 -10.49 -6.19 22.80
C VAL A 350 -11.83 -5.87 22.14
N ILE A 351 -12.53 -6.86 21.57
CA ILE A 351 -13.91 -6.67 21.04
C ILE A 351 -14.85 -6.19 22.15
N THR A 352 -14.74 -6.78 23.35
CA THR A 352 -15.52 -6.37 24.52
C THR A 352 -15.17 -4.94 24.97
N LYS A 353 -13.90 -4.53 24.92
CA LYS A 353 -13.50 -3.14 25.21
C LYS A 353 -14.01 -2.16 24.16
N ILE A 354 -13.91 -2.47 22.87
CA ILE A 354 -14.41 -1.62 21.77
C ILE A 354 -15.91 -1.35 21.93
N ALA A 355 -16.70 -2.39 22.24
CA ALA A 355 -18.14 -2.24 22.45
C ALA A 355 -18.50 -1.31 23.63
N ASN A 356 -17.63 -1.21 24.65
CA ASN A 356 -17.86 -0.45 25.88
C ASN A 356 -16.96 0.80 26.02
N TRP A 357 -16.33 1.25 24.93
CA TRP A 357 -15.47 2.45 24.90
C TRP A 357 -16.29 3.74 24.94
#